data_AF-A0A8X6UW80-F1
#
_entry.id   AF-A0A8X6UW80-F1
#
_cell.length_a   1.000
_cell.length_b   1.000
_cell.length_c   1.000
_cell.angle_alpha   90.00
_cell.angle_beta   90.00
_cell.angle_gamma   90.00
#
_symmetry.space_group_name_H-M   'P 1'
#
loop_
_entity.id
_entity.type
_entity.pdbx_description
1 polymer ?
#
loop_
_entity_poly.entity_id
_entity_poly.type
_entity_poly.pdbx_seq_one_letter_code
_entity_poly.pdbx_strand_id
1 'polypeptide(L)'
;MTEGLTDESSFYLPHHAVVREDKISSRLRIVFDGAAHEEGQYSLNDCLKTGINLYPNLFELLIKFRENAVVYIADIRQAFLDISLDTENRRFNRLFLTQHLNFNKIIVLNFTRVLCGVTPSPYLLAATLKFNFEQYKDLFPETC
;
A
#
# COMPACT_ATOMS: atom_id res chain seq x y z
N MET A 1 14.74 -15.40 -25.55
CA MET A 1 14.86 -14.08 -24.88
C MET A 1 13.90 -14.05 -23.69
N THR A 2 14.00 -15.04 -22.79
CA THR A 2 13.02 -15.38 -21.74
C THR A 2 13.67 -15.65 -20.38
N GLU A 3 15.01 -15.63 -20.29
CA GLU A 3 15.79 -16.10 -19.14
C GLU A 3 15.68 -15.23 -17.87
N GLY A 4 14.93 -14.13 -17.89
CA GLY A 4 14.71 -13.25 -16.73
C GLY A 4 13.26 -13.18 -16.24
N LEU A 5 12.33 -13.93 -16.84
CA LEU A 5 10.90 -13.89 -16.51
C LEU A 5 10.47 -14.96 -15.49
N THR A 6 11.30 -15.97 -15.26
CA THR A 6 11.03 -17.11 -14.37
C THR A 6 12.02 -17.09 -13.21
N ASP A 7 11.82 -16.16 -12.28
CA ASP A 7 12.44 -16.23 -10.95
C ASP A 7 11.42 -16.89 -10.02
N GLU A 8 11.68 -18.13 -9.62
CA GLU A 8 10.78 -18.96 -8.80
C GLU A 8 10.42 -18.31 -7.45
N SER A 9 11.18 -17.29 -7.01
CA SER A 9 10.92 -16.56 -5.77
C SER A 9 10.46 -15.12 -6.04
N SER A 10 9.52 -14.94 -6.97
CA SER A 10 9.00 -13.62 -7.31
C SER A 10 7.50 -13.62 -7.61
N PHE A 11 6.87 -12.45 -7.50
CA PHE A 11 5.45 -12.28 -7.81
C PHE A 11 5.24 -11.02 -8.65
N TYR A 12 4.47 -11.16 -9.71
CA TYR A 12 4.08 -10.08 -10.61
C TYR A 12 2.67 -9.60 -10.25
N LEU A 13 2.56 -8.37 -9.77
CA LEU A 13 1.28 -7.75 -9.41
C LEU A 13 0.52 -7.37 -10.68
N PRO A 14 -0.64 -8.00 -10.93
CA PRO A 14 -1.56 -7.53 -11.95
C PRO A 14 -2.00 -6.11 -11.59
N HIS A 15 -2.11 -5.27 -12.61
CA HIS A 15 -2.60 -3.92 -12.43
C HIS A 15 -3.50 -3.51 -13.58
N HIS A 16 -4.47 -2.66 -13.27
CA HIS A 16 -5.38 -2.12 -14.27
C HIS A 16 -5.69 -0.65 -14.00
N ALA A 17 -6.03 0.05 -15.08
CA ALA A 17 -6.45 1.44 -15.03
C ALA A 17 -7.94 1.53 -14.65
N VAL A 18 -8.23 2.32 -13.63
CA VAL A 18 -9.60 2.76 -13.30
C VAL A 18 -9.70 4.23 -13.64
N VAL A 19 -10.53 4.53 -14.64
CA VAL A 19 -10.83 5.90 -15.06
C VAL A 19 -12.06 6.38 -14.29
N ARG A 20 -11.93 7.53 -13.64
CA ARG A 20 -12.97 8.20 -12.85
C ARG A 20 -13.36 9.49 -13.55
N GLU A 21 -14.37 9.42 -14.39
CA GLU A 21 -14.85 10.55 -15.20
C GLU A 21 -15.44 11.67 -14.32
N ASP A 22 -15.90 11.34 -13.13
CA ASP A 22 -16.48 12.25 -12.13
C ASP A 22 -15.44 13.10 -11.38
N LYS A 23 -14.14 12.82 -11.54
CA LYS A 23 -13.07 13.52 -10.81
C LYS A 23 -12.30 14.48 -11.71
N ILE A 24 -12.23 15.75 -11.31
CA ILE A 24 -11.43 16.77 -12.03
C ILE A 24 -9.93 16.51 -11.83
N SER A 25 -9.49 16.26 -10.60
CA SER A 25 -8.13 15.86 -10.25
C SER A 25 -8.05 14.34 -10.04
N SER A 26 -7.00 13.68 -10.53
CA SER A 26 -6.80 12.21 -10.47
C SER A 26 -7.82 11.35 -11.25
N ARG A 27 -8.11 11.73 -12.50
CA ARG A 27 -8.99 10.98 -13.43
C ARG A 27 -8.58 9.54 -13.65
N LEU A 28 -7.29 9.22 -13.55
CA LEU A 28 -6.76 7.88 -13.72
C LEU A 28 -6.16 7.39 -12.40
N ARG A 29 -6.54 6.18 -12.00
CA ARG A 29 -5.90 5.45 -10.89
C ARG A 29 -5.45 4.09 -11.38
N ILE A 30 -4.22 3.72 -11.05
CA ILE A 30 -3.73 2.37 -11.26
C ILE A 30 -4.06 1.58 -9.99
N VAL A 31 -4.77 0.47 -10.16
CA VAL A 31 -5.10 -0.47 -9.08
C VAL A 31 -4.19 -1.68 -9.22
N PHE A 32 -3.50 -2.03 -8.15
CA PHE A 32 -2.72 -3.25 -8.04
C PHE A 32 -3.55 -4.29 -7.30
N ASP A 33 -3.67 -5.48 -7.88
CA ASP A 33 -4.50 -6.55 -7.33
C ASP A 33 -3.62 -7.64 -6.71
N GLY A 34 -3.44 -7.58 -5.39
CA GLY A 34 -2.72 -8.61 -4.65
C GLY A 34 -3.52 -9.89 -4.42
N ALA A 35 -4.83 -9.89 -4.71
CA ALA A 35 -5.71 -11.05 -4.56
C ALA A 35 -5.87 -11.83 -5.87
N ALA A 36 -5.40 -11.31 -7.00
CA ALA A 36 -5.43 -12.00 -8.28
C ALA A 36 -4.60 -13.29 -8.25
N HIS A 37 -5.23 -14.40 -8.67
CA HIS A 37 -4.62 -15.72 -8.80
C HIS A 37 -5.40 -16.56 -9.82
N GLU A 38 -4.74 -17.58 -10.37
CA GLU A 38 -5.41 -18.63 -11.16
C GLU A 38 -6.08 -19.66 -10.24
N GLU A 39 -7.05 -20.39 -10.77
CA GLU A 39 -7.74 -21.44 -10.01
C GLU A 39 -6.75 -22.48 -9.47
N GLY A 40 -6.83 -22.75 -8.16
CA GLY A 40 -5.94 -23.68 -7.47
C GLY A 40 -4.54 -23.14 -7.15
N GLN A 41 -4.25 -21.87 -7.44
CA GLN A 41 -3.01 -21.19 -7.05
C GLN A 41 -3.25 -20.24 -5.88
N TYR A 42 -2.19 -19.91 -5.14
CA TYR A 42 -2.24 -18.88 -4.09
C TYR A 42 -2.03 -17.49 -4.68
N SER A 43 -2.79 -16.51 -4.20
CA SER A 43 -2.51 -15.10 -4.46
C SER A 43 -1.36 -14.58 -3.59
N LEU A 44 -0.84 -13.40 -3.90
CA LEU A 44 0.12 -12.73 -3.04
C LEU A 44 -0.49 -12.49 -1.64
N ASN A 45 -1.76 -12.10 -1.59
CA ASN A 45 -2.46 -11.82 -0.33
C ASN A 45 -2.65 -13.05 0.55
N ASP A 46 -2.78 -14.24 -0.04
CA ASP A 46 -2.84 -15.51 0.72
C ASP A 46 -1.48 -15.86 1.34
N CYS A 47 -0.39 -15.47 0.68
CA CYS A 47 0.98 -15.70 1.14
C CYS A 47 1.46 -14.65 2.16
N LEU A 48 0.82 -13.48 2.23
CA LEU A 48 1.20 -12.39 3.13
C LEU A 48 0.42 -12.43 4.44
N LYS A 49 1.11 -12.11 5.55
CA LYS A 49 0.46 -11.92 6.84
C LYS A 49 -0.18 -10.54 6.92
N THR A 50 -1.50 -10.48 7.03
CA THR A 50 -2.27 -9.22 7.19
C THR A 50 -1.82 -8.38 8.39
N GLY A 51 -1.39 -9.03 9.47
CA GLY A 51 -1.12 -8.37 10.75
C GLY A 51 -2.39 -8.14 11.57
N ILE A 52 -2.21 -7.63 12.79
CA ILE A 52 -3.33 -7.33 13.70
C ILE A 52 -3.97 -5.99 13.34
N ASN A 53 -5.27 -5.82 13.60
CA ASN A 53 -5.89 -4.51 13.41
C ASN A 53 -5.44 -3.55 14.53
N LEU A 54 -4.67 -2.53 14.14
CA LEU A 54 -4.18 -1.49 15.05
C LEU A 54 -5.00 -0.20 15.02
N TYR A 55 -6.04 -0.13 14.17
CA TYR A 55 -6.89 1.06 14.11
C TYR A 55 -7.74 1.16 15.38
N PRO A 56 -7.92 2.38 15.92
CA PRO A 56 -8.79 2.59 17.05
C PRO A 56 -10.23 2.23 16.67
N ASN A 57 -11.02 1.80 17.66
CA ASN A 57 -12.44 1.60 17.45
C ASN A 57 -13.10 2.91 17.01
N LEU A 58 -13.86 2.87 15.91
CA LEU A 58 -14.47 4.08 15.34
C LEU A 58 -15.43 4.76 16.31
N PHE A 59 -16.19 4.00 17.09
CA PHE A 59 -17.11 4.56 18.09
C PHE A 59 -16.36 5.27 19.21
N GLU A 60 -15.30 4.66 19.74
CA GLU A 60 -14.44 5.30 20.75
C GLU A 60 -13.77 6.57 20.20
N LEU A 61 -13.29 6.52 18.95
CA LEU A 61 -12.71 7.68 18.28
C LEU A 61 -13.72 8.83 18.18
N LEU A 62 -14.96 8.54 17.77
CA LEU A 62 -16.02 9.55 17.67
C LEU A 62 -16.41 10.16 19.02
N ILE A 63 -16.36 9.38 20.12
CA ILE A 63 -16.57 9.90 21.47
C ILE A 63 -15.44 10.86 21.84
N LYS A 64 -14.18 10.45 21.68
CA LYS A 64 -13.00 11.31 21.96
C LYS A 64 -13.01 12.61 21.15
N PHE A 65 -13.44 12.54 19.89
CA PHE A 65 -13.62 13.73 19.05
C PHE A 65 -14.62 14.75 19.61
N ARG A 66 -15.55 14.32 20.49
CA ARG A 66 -16.54 15.21 21.13
C ARG A 66 -16.12 15.68 22.52
N GLU A 67 -15.09 15.10 23.12
CA GLU A 67 -14.62 15.46 24.46
C GLU A 67 -13.95 16.84 24.49
N ASN A 68 -13.36 17.25 23.36
CA ASN A 68 -12.63 18.52 23.25
C ASN A 68 -13.40 19.53 22.39
N ALA A 69 -13.32 20.81 22.77
CA ALA A 69 -13.98 21.90 22.03
C ALA A 69 -13.33 22.16 20.64
N VAL A 70 -12.09 21.73 20.45
CA VAL A 70 -11.30 21.91 19.23
C VAL A 70 -10.59 20.60 18.90
N VAL A 71 -10.57 20.24 17.60
CA VAL A 71 -9.91 19.03 17.09
C VAL A 71 -9.12 19.37 15.83
N TYR A 72 -7.94 18.78 15.69
CA TYR A 72 -7.12 18.85 14.48
C TYR A 72 -7.29 17.60 13.63
N ILE A 73 -7.44 17.78 12.33
CA ILE A 73 -7.57 16.70 11.35
C ILE A 73 -6.55 16.95 10.23
N ALA A 74 -5.83 15.91 9.84
CA ALA A 74 -4.91 15.93 8.73
C ALA A 74 -5.09 14.68 7.87
N ASP A 75 -4.91 14.82 6.56
CA ASP A 75 -4.86 13.71 5.61
C ASP A 75 -3.43 13.53 5.11
N ILE A 76 -2.89 12.32 5.26
CA ILE A 76 -1.54 11.98 4.79
C ILE A 76 -1.67 11.46 3.36
N ARG A 77 -1.43 12.36 2.41
CA ARG A 77 -1.51 12.05 0.99
C ARG A 77 -0.55 10.91 0.63
N GLN A 78 -1.10 9.81 0.10
CA GLN A 78 -0.33 8.64 -0.35
C GLN A 78 0.50 7.96 0.76
N ALA A 79 0.00 7.94 2.00
CA ALA A 79 0.72 7.48 3.19
C ALA A 79 1.45 6.12 3.05
N PHE A 80 0.88 5.14 2.32
CA PHE A 80 1.56 3.85 2.10
C PHE A 80 2.90 4.01 1.36
N LEU A 81 2.99 4.96 0.41
CA LEU A 81 4.18 5.18 -0.40
C LEU A 81 5.32 5.85 0.39
N ASP A 82 5.05 6.35 1.59
CA ASP A 82 6.08 6.87 2.50
C ASP A 82 6.80 5.74 3.25
N ILE A 83 6.26 4.51 3.22
CA ILE A 83 6.84 3.35 3.90
C ILE A 83 7.72 2.56 2.92
N SER A 84 9.00 2.43 3.26
CA SER A 84 9.97 1.69 2.45
C SER A 84 9.78 0.18 2.59
N LEU A 85 9.85 -0.54 1.47
CA LEU A 85 10.00 -1.99 1.47
C LEU A 85 11.47 -2.36 1.61
N ASP A 86 11.71 -3.38 2.46
CA ASP A 86 13.01 -4.03 2.51
C ASP A 86 13.39 -4.61 1.14
N THR A 87 14.68 -4.55 0.82
CA THR A 87 15.21 -4.85 -0.52
C THR A 87 14.87 -6.27 -0.97
N GLU A 88 14.87 -7.23 -0.05
CA GLU A 88 14.59 -8.64 -0.35
C GLU A 88 13.11 -8.87 -0.71
N ASN A 89 12.21 -8.05 -0.15
CA ASN A 89 10.77 -8.18 -0.34
C ASN A 89 10.25 -7.49 -1.62
N ARG A 90 11.07 -6.66 -2.26
CA ARG A 90 10.67 -5.91 -3.47
C ARG A 90 10.35 -6.82 -4.66
N ARG A 91 10.97 -8.01 -4.73
CA ARG A 91 10.75 -9.00 -5.79
C ARG A 91 9.33 -9.59 -5.83
N PHE A 92 8.56 -9.46 -4.75
CA PHE A 92 7.15 -9.87 -4.69
C PHE A 92 6.17 -8.77 -5.12
N ASN A 93 6.70 -7.59 -5.47
CA ASN A 93 5.92 -6.43 -5.91
C ASN A 93 6.40 -5.99 -7.29
N ARG A 94 6.50 -6.93 -8.23
CA ARG A 94 6.92 -6.65 -9.62
C ARG A 94 5.76 -6.13 -10.45
N LEU A 95 6.06 -5.28 -11.42
CA LEU A 95 5.11 -4.86 -12.45
C LEU A 95 5.76 -4.95 -13.83
N PHE A 96 4.94 -5.30 -14.81
CA PHE A 96 5.30 -5.19 -16.23
C PHE A 96 4.96 -3.81 -16.75
N LEU A 97 5.92 -3.16 -17.41
CA LEU A 97 5.74 -1.87 -18.06
C LEU A 97 6.13 -1.98 -19.53
N THR A 98 5.24 -1.57 -20.42
CA THR A 98 5.54 -1.47 -21.85
C THR A 98 6.10 -0.09 -22.17
N GLN A 99 7.23 -0.02 -22.88
CA GLN A 99 7.81 1.26 -23.27
C GLN A 99 7.02 1.86 -24.45
N HIS A 100 6.45 3.06 -24.32
CA HIS A 100 5.69 3.76 -25.38
C HIS A 100 4.61 2.92 -26.08
N LEU A 101 3.86 2.09 -25.32
CA LEU A 101 2.86 1.16 -25.87
C LEU A 101 3.44 0.13 -26.85
N ASN A 102 4.77 -0.04 -26.87
CA ASN A 102 5.42 -1.10 -27.62
C ASN A 102 5.38 -2.40 -26.79
N PHE A 103 4.37 -3.23 -27.06
CA PHE A 103 4.18 -4.52 -26.39
C PHE A 103 5.32 -5.52 -26.66
N ASN A 104 6.18 -5.27 -27.67
CA ASN A 104 7.34 -6.12 -27.94
C ASN A 104 8.52 -5.81 -27.01
N LYS A 105 8.45 -4.74 -26.20
CA LYS A 105 9.47 -4.38 -25.23
C LYS A 105 8.88 -4.20 -23.84
N ILE A 106 8.86 -5.29 -23.09
CA ILE A 106 8.40 -5.35 -21.71
C ILE A 106 9.60 -5.09 -20.78
N ILE A 107 9.41 -4.17 -19.84
CA ILE A 107 10.34 -3.86 -18.75
C ILE A 107 9.72 -4.37 -17.45
N VAL A 108 10.52 -5.02 -16.61
CA VAL A 108 10.11 -5.42 -15.26
C VAL A 108 10.65 -4.41 -14.26
N LEU A 109 9.77 -3.84 -13.44
CA LEU A 109 10.14 -2.93 -12.35
C LEU A 109 9.67 -3.52 -11.02
N ASN A 110 10.39 -3.22 -9.95
CA ASN A 110 9.98 -3.57 -8.58
C ASN A 110 9.55 -2.32 -7.84
N PHE A 111 8.46 -2.39 -7.09
CA PHE A 111 8.14 -1.35 -6.14
C PHE A 111 9.14 -1.32 -4.97
N THR A 112 9.45 -0.11 -4.51
CA THR A 112 10.36 0.14 -3.38
C THR A 112 9.61 0.58 -2.12
N ARG A 113 8.29 0.71 -2.22
CA ARG A 113 7.38 1.24 -1.20
C ARG A 113 6.17 0.34 -1.04
N VAL A 114 5.53 0.41 0.13
CA VAL A 114 4.30 -0.34 0.42
C VAL A 114 3.16 0.13 -0.50
N LEU A 115 2.39 -0.81 -1.05
CA LEU A 115 1.36 -0.53 -2.04
C LEU A 115 -0.04 -0.61 -1.44
N CYS A 116 -0.98 0.10 -2.05
CA CYS A 116 -2.39 -0.22 -1.86
C CYS A 116 -2.73 -1.52 -2.60
N GLY A 117 -3.61 -2.34 -2.04
CA GLY A 117 -4.07 -3.60 -2.66
C GLY A 117 -3.44 -4.88 -2.11
N VAL A 118 -2.47 -4.77 -1.19
CA VAL A 118 -1.92 -5.92 -0.45
C VAL A 118 -2.39 -5.94 1.00
N THR A 119 -2.64 -7.14 1.54
CA THR A 119 -3.20 -7.36 2.88
C THR A 119 -2.43 -6.72 4.05
N PRO A 120 -1.08 -6.69 4.11
CA PRO A 120 -0.37 -6.11 5.24
C PRO A 120 -0.36 -4.57 5.27
N SER A 121 -0.72 -3.89 4.17
CA SER A 121 -0.54 -2.44 4.06
C SER A 121 -1.23 -1.62 5.15
N PRO A 122 -2.49 -1.91 5.55
CA PRO A 122 -3.15 -1.19 6.64
C PRO A 122 -2.43 -1.36 7.98
N TYR A 123 -1.97 -2.59 8.29
CA TYR A 123 -1.20 -2.85 9.50
C TYR A 123 0.13 -2.09 9.49
N LEU A 124 0.88 -2.16 8.38
CA LEU A 124 2.17 -1.48 8.24
C LEU A 124 2.02 0.03 8.47
N LEU A 125 0.99 0.65 7.88
CA LEU A 125 0.72 2.07 8.08
C LEU A 125 0.37 2.38 9.54
N ALA A 126 -0.56 1.64 10.13
CA ALA A 126 -0.97 1.88 11.51
C ALA A 126 0.19 1.68 12.50
N ALA A 127 1.03 0.65 12.29
CA ALA A 127 2.22 0.40 13.09
C ALA A 127 3.25 1.53 12.94
N THR A 128 3.50 2.01 11.72
CA THR A 128 4.41 3.14 11.46
C THR A 128 3.91 4.42 12.11
N LEU A 129 2.62 4.73 11.99
CA LEU A 129 2.03 5.91 12.65
C LEU A 129 2.18 5.83 14.17
N LYS A 130 1.80 4.69 14.76
CA LYS A 130 1.93 4.49 16.21
C LYS A 130 3.38 4.60 16.68
N PHE A 131 4.33 4.01 15.95
CA PHE A 131 5.75 4.14 16.24
C PHE A 131 6.18 5.62 16.23
N ASN A 132 5.82 6.36 15.19
CA ASN A 132 6.17 7.78 15.09
C ASN A 132 5.54 8.60 16.23
N PHE A 133 4.27 8.38 16.57
CA PHE A 133 3.61 9.10 17.67
C PHE A 133 4.30 8.87 19.01
N GLU A 134 4.69 7.63 19.33
CA GLU A 134 5.41 7.34 20.57
C GLU A 134 6.80 7.99 20.59
N GLN A 135 7.51 8.00 19.46
CA GLN A 135 8.86 8.61 19.37
C GLN A 135 8.86 10.12 19.57
N TYR A 136 7.80 10.81 19.12
CA TYR A 136 7.71 12.27 19.19
C TYR A 136 6.84 12.79 20.32
N LYS A 137 6.33 11.90 21.18
CA LYS A 137 5.42 12.24 22.28
C LYS A 137 6.01 13.26 23.24
N ASP A 138 7.26 13.09 23.63
CA ASP A 138 7.94 13.99 24.57
C ASP A 138 8.26 15.35 23.94
N LEU A 139 8.41 15.39 22.61
CA LEU A 139 8.70 16.63 21.88
C LEU A 139 7.43 17.47 21.64
N PHE A 140 6.27 16.83 21.53
CA PHE A 140 4.98 17.47 21.30
C PHE A 140 3.90 16.97 22.28
N PRO A 141 4.04 17.24 23.58
CA PRO A 141 3.17 16.68 24.62
C PRO A 141 1.71 17.12 24.50
N GLU A 142 1.44 18.25 23.85
CA GLU A 142 0.08 18.78 23.65
C GLU A 142 -0.68 18.12 22.49
N THR A 143 -0.03 17.23 21.73
CA THR A 143 -0.61 16.59 20.53
C THR A 143 -1.03 15.13 20.71
N CYS A 144 -0.80 14.54 21.89
CA CYS A 144 -1.04 13.13 22.20
C CYS A 144 -2.16 12.92 23.23
#